data_AF-A0A2S8G9W4-F1
#
_entry.id   AF-A0A2S8G9W4-F1
#
_cell.length_a   1.000
_cell.length_b   1.000
_cell.length_c   1.000
_cell.angle_alpha   90.00
_cell.angle_beta   90.00
_cell.angle_gamma   90.00
#
_symmetry.space_group_name_H-M   'P 1'
#
loop_
_entity.id
_entity.type
_entity.pdbx_description
1 polymer ?
#
loop_
_entity_poly.entity_id
_entity_poly.type
_entity_poly.pdbx_seq_one_letter_code
_entity_poly.pdbx_strand_id
1 'polypeptide(L)'
;MTEEHQLLEYIEEGIVAHGGELGGWTQLFDGQLKLFDGRITLTGEIYEGEQGRREMAHCHVFATLHEYDDEVLDACVVGMGDERDQALREAAGLWITCVAGPIKSFLDNKPVCMTCQAGVQDGDFSHGYAPGDYGLPGLRAFVGPSLSRGIEDESIHGKLDDSKPWFRYAAESAAPRRVHLVKATILSHGKEGWKRELEIDGHEVSHHDNNWPAGVQGPEFGYVTRFAVFEFPRNSAEIEHRKELERTIHYFAEHFTDYEDIDALMETMVKQGFDADLVHEVESLSTIAFGRLYFENTGITYSPTIVRARRDGTIETDVPLMGLPAYSRARAIGVKIWETLPKEKWQPLMLYNAESNAILNALESGANADDLSGMRLFPSVVPERGVSQATMDKAVEMVFNMSKAVRPASKKPWWKFW
;
A
#
# COMPACT_ATOMS: atom_id res chain seq x y z
N MET A 1 14.42 -4.20 32.16
CA MET A 1 13.16 -4.22 31.41
C MET A 1 13.44 -3.50 30.11
N THR A 2 13.15 -4.13 28.97
CA THR A 2 13.34 -3.48 27.67
C THR A 2 12.10 -2.63 27.36
N GLU A 3 12.23 -1.63 26.49
CA GLU A 3 11.09 -0.77 26.15
C GLU A 3 9.96 -1.57 25.47
N GLU A 4 10.30 -2.63 24.74
CA GLU A 4 9.33 -3.53 24.11
C GLU A 4 8.50 -4.26 25.18
N HIS A 5 9.16 -4.73 26.24
CA HIS A 5 8.45 -5.35 27.37
C HIS A 5 7.52 -4.33 28.05
N GLN A 6 8.01 -3.10 28.24
CA GLN A 6 7.24 -2.03 28.87
C GLN A 6 6.03 -1.62 28.01
N LEU A 7 6.17 -1.59 26.69
CA LEU A 7 5.06 -1.37 25.76
C LEU A 7 3.99 -2.45 25.92
N LEU A 8 4.38 -3.72 26.00
CA LEU A 8 3.45 -4.84 26.22
C LEU A 8 2.79 -4.77 27.61
N GLU A 9 3.51 -4.39 28.66
CA GLU A 9 2.93 -4.12 29.98
C GLU A 9 1.84 -3.04 29.89
N TYR A 10 2.10 -1.92 29.20
CA TYR A 10 1.11 -0.86 29.02
C TYR A 10 -0.11 -1.29 28.21
N ILE A 11 0.08 -2.16 27.22
CA ILE A 11 -1.05 -2.77 26.49
C ILE A 11 -1.87 -3.65 27.44
N GLU A 12 -1.22 -4.52 28.23
CA GLU A 12 -1.91 -5.40 29.18
C GLU A 12 -2.68 -4.60 30.24
N GLU A 13 -2.01 -3.66 30.91
CA GLU A 13 -2.61 -2.78 31.92
C GLU A 13 -3.82 -2.04 31.36
N GLY A 14 -3.69 -1.49 30.15
CA GLY A 14 -4.77 -0.77 29.47
C GLY A 14 -5.95 -1.66 29.12
N ILE A 15 -5.72 -2.90 28.66
CA ILE A 15 -6.80 -3.86 28.41
C ILE A 15 -7.47 -4.31 29.71
N VAL A 16 -6.70 -4.59 30.76
CA VAL A 16 -7.25 -4.99 32.06
C VAL A 16 -8.10 -3.88 32.67
N ALA A 17 -7.66 -2.62 32.57
CA ALA A 17 -8.36 -1.47 33.13
C ALA A 17 -9.55 -0.99 32.28
N HIS A 18 -9.43 -1.06 30.95
CA HIS A 18 -10.31 -0.35 30.02
C HIS A 18 -10.81 -1.21 28.85
N GLY A 19 -10.46 -2.48 28.78
CA GLY A 19 -10.70 -3.34 27.62
C GLY A 19 -12.18 -3.53 27.29
N GLY A 20 -13.07 -3.49 28.29
CA GLY A 20 -14.52 -3.61 28.06
C GLY A 20 -14.88 -4.86 27.26
N GLU A 21 -15.27 -4.67 26.00
CA GLU A 21 -15.60 -5.75 25.05
C GLU A 21 -14.38 -6.53 24.52
N LEU A 22 -13.14 -6.05 24.77
CA LEU A 22 -11.88 -6.76 24.50
C LEU A 22 -11.61 -7.92 25.47
N GLY A 23 -12.66 -8.49 26.06
CA GLY A 23 -12.57 -9.46 27.15
C GLY A 23 -11.83 -10.76 26.82
N GLY A 24 -11.65 -11.57 27.87
CA GLY A 24 -10.81 -12.77 27.88
C GLY A 24 -9.65 -12.59 28.88
N TRP A 25 -8.94 -13.67 29.20
CA TRP A 25 -7.74 -13.56 30.03
C TRP A 25 -6.55 -13.00 29.25
N THR A 26 -5.66 -12.31 29.96
CA THR A 26 -4.36 -11.83 29.47
C THR A 26 -3.23 -12.52 30.22
N GLN A 27 -2.07 -12.68 29.59
CA GLN A 27 -0.87 -13.19 30.26
C GLN A 27 0.37 -12.63 29.60
N LEU A 28 1.08 -11.74 30.30
CA LEU A 28 2.45 -11.37 29.97
C LEU A 28 3.44 -12.40 30.55
N PHE A 29 4.20 -13.06 29.69
CA PHE A 29 5.24 -14.01 30.09
C PHE A 29 6.37 -14.05 29.05
N ASP A 30 7.62 -14.04 29.51
CA ASP A 30 8.81 -14.18 28.68
C ASP A 30 8.87 -13.22 27.47
N GLY A 31 8.51 -11.96 27.69
CA GLY A 31 8.53 -10.92 26.64
C GLY A 31 7.39 -11.03 25.62
N GLN A 32 6.39 -11.88 25.87
CA GLN A 32 5.22 -12.06 25.01
C GLN A 32 3.93 -11.83 25.78
N LEU A 33 2.98 -11.15 25.17
CA LEU A 33 1.67 -10.89 25.76
C LEU A 33 0.59 -11.70 25.06
N LYS A 34 -0.03 -12.65 25.76
CA LYS A 34 -1.20 -13.38 25.27
C LYS A 34 -2.46 -12.59 25.58
N LEU A 35 -3.34 -12.47 24.59
CA LEU A 35 -4.63 -11.77 24.71
C LEU A 35 -5.78 -12.65 24.23
N PHE A 36 -7.00 -12.26 24.60
CA PHE A 36 -8.25 -12.85 24.13
C PHE A 36 -8.32 -14.35 24.38
N ASP A 37 -8.07 -14.77 25.62
CA ASP A 37 -8.02 -16.18 26.01
C ASP A 37 -6.89 -16.97 25.33
N GLY A 38 -5.81 -16.28 24.97
CA GLY A 38 -4.65 -16.87 24.30
C GLY A 38 -4.85 -17.14 22.81
N ARG A 39 -5.88 -16.54 22.19
CA ARG A 39 -6.14 -16.65 20.74
C ARG A 39 -5.14 -15.87 19.92
N ILE A 40 -4.49 -14.88 20.52
CA ILE A 40 -3.35 -14.17 19.92
C ILE A 40 -2.18 -14.05 20.90
N THR A 41 -0.98 -13.96 20.34
CA THR A 41 0.24 -13.57 21.05
C THR A 41 0.81 -12.30 20.44
N LEU A 42 1.14 -11.33 21.29
CA LEU A 42 1.79 -10.10 20.91
C LEU A 42 3.29 -10.13 21.21
N THR A 43 4.07 -9.58 20.28
CA THR A 43 5.45 -9.12 20.49
C THR A 43 5.58 -7.68 20.05
N GLY A 44 6.58 -6.97 20.58
CA GLY A 44 6.85 -5.58 20.23
C GLY A 44 8.26 -5.39 19.70
N GLU A 45 8.42 -4.47 18.76
CA GLU A 45 9.70 -3.90 18.35
C GLU A 45 9.61 -2.38 18.36
N ILE A 46 10.71 -1.73 18.70
CA ILE A 46 10.77 -0.27 18.81
C ILE A 46 11.84 0.26 17.88
N TYR A 47 11.43 1.13 16.97
CA TYR A 47 12.32 1.73 15.99
C TYR A 47 12.71 3.13 16.44
N GLU A 48 13.99 3.32 16.73
CA GLU A 48 14.59 4.63 16.85
C GLU A 48 14.96 5.12 15.45
N GLY A 49 14.21 6.09 14.90
CA GLY A 49 14.62 6.74 13.64
C GLY A 49 16.01 7.40 13.78
N GLU A 50 16.60 7.83 12.66
CA GLU A 50 17.98 8.40 12.61
C GLU A 50 18.27 9.57 13.57
N GLN A 51 17.23 10.17 14.17
CA GLN A 51 17.34 11.27 15.14
C GLN A 51 16.73 10.99 16.52
N GLY A 52 16.42 9.74 16.87
CA GLY A 52 16.11 9.28 18.24
C GLY A 52 15.40 10.29 19.14
N ARG A 53 14.27 10.85 18.68
CA ARG A 53 13.55 11.87 19.46
C ARG A 53 12.88 11.18 20.65
N ARG A 54 13.35 11.46 21.86
CA ARG A 54 12.80 10.89 23.11
C ARG A 54 11.30 11.11 23.27
N GLU A 55 10.77 12.15 22.65
CA GLU A 55 9.37 12.57 22.67
C GLU A 55 8.46 11.72 21.76
N MET A 56 9.02 10.78 20.98
CA MET A 56 8.27 9.98 20.02
C MET A 56 8.68 8.51 20.13
N ALA A 57 7.70 7.61 20.12
CA ALA A 57 7.90 6.17 20.11
C ALA A 57 7.24 5.57 18.88
N HIS A 58 8.06 5.12 17.94
CA HIS A 58 7.62 4.37 16.77
C HIS A 58 7.73 2.89 17.10
N CYS A 59 6.58 2.24 17.23
CA CYS A 59 6.47 0.87 17.72
C CYS A 59 5.77 0.01 16.67
N HIS A 60 6.33 -1.17 16.43
CA HIS A 60 5.68 -2.25 15.72
C HIS A 60 5.17 -3.25 16.74
N VAL A 61 3.86 -3.53 16.72
CA VAL A 61 3.23 -4.54 17.58
C VAL A 61 2.73 -5.66 16.70
N PHE A 62 3.38 -6.81 16.79
CA PHE A 62 3.08 -7.99 16.00
C PHE A 62 2.07 -8.86 16.73
N ALA A 63 0.93 -9.14 16.10
CA ALA A 63 -0.09 -10.05 16.60
C ALA A 63 -0.07 -11.36 15.79
N THR A 64 0.33 -12.45 16.43
CA THR A 64 0.21 -13.80 15.87
C THR A 64 -1.19 -14.33 16.11
N LEU A 65 -1.89 -14.75 15.05
CA LEU A 65 -3.27 -15.26 15.09
C LEU A 65 -3.31 -16.79 15.12
N HIS A 66 -3.43 -17.38 16.32
CA HIS A 66 -3.32 -18.84 16.49
C HIS A 66 -4.46 -19.66 15.88
N GLU A 67 -5.60 -19.04 15.59
CA GLU A 67 -6.71 -19.66 14.88
C GLU A 67 -6.61 -19.52 13.35
N TYR A 68 -5.59 -18.82 12.86
CA TYR A 68 -5.39 -18.48 11.47
C TYR A 68 -3.98 -18.85 11.00
N ASP A 69 -3.59 -20.11 11.24
CA ASP A 69 -2.31 -20.67 10.75
C ASP A 69 -1.07 -19.88 11.23
N ASP A 70 -1.18 -19.27 12.41
CA ASP A 70 -0.16 -18.38 13.00
C ASP A 70 0.21 -17.19 12.09
N GLU A 71 -0.73 -16.71 11.28
CA GLU A 71 -0.58 -15.46 10.51
C GLU A 71 -0.21 -14.31 11.45
N VAL A 72 0.78 -13.52 11.03
CA VAL A 72 1.28 -12.38 11.81
C VAL A 72 0.78 -11.07 11.20
N LEU A 73 0.14 -10.25 12.04
CA LEU A 73 -0.29 -8.90 11.71
C LEU A 73 0.65 -7.89 12.37
N ASP A 74 1.23 -6.99 11.58
CA ASP A 74 2.12 -5.94 12.11
C ASP A 74 1.41 -4.59 12.17
N ALA A 75 1.28 -4.05 13.37
CA ALA A 75 0.72 -2.73 13.63
C ALA A 75 1.83 -1.70 13.91
N CYS A 76 2.11 -0.85 12.93
CA CYS A 76 2.95 0.33 13.11
C CYS A 76 2.16 1.47 13.78
N VAL A 77 2.44 1.72 15.07
CA VAL A 77 1.85 2.78 15.88
C VAL A 77 2.91 3.78 16.33
N VAL A 78 2.55 5.07 16.33
CA VAL A 78 3.46 6.14 16.75
C VAL A 78 2.82 6.91 17.91
N GLY A 79 3.43 6.79 19.08
CA GLY A 79 3.11 7.61 20.24
C GLY A 79 4.02 8.83 20.33
N MET A 80 3.50 9.88 20.95
CA MET A 80 4.13 11.17 21.20
C MET A 80 3.89 11.57 22.66
N GLY A 81 4.86 12.22 23.27
CA GLY A 81 4.74 12.73 24.63
C GLY A 81 5.93 13.61 25.00
N ASP A 82 5.87 14.23 26.18
CA ASP A 82 6.97 15.07 26.66
C ASP A 82 8.24 14.25 26.96
N GLU A 83 8.05 12.94 27.19
CA GLU A 83 9.12 11.99 27.45
C GLU A 83 8.79 10.61 26.88
N ARG A 84 9.81 9.74 26.88
CA ARG A 84 9.74 8.42 26.26
C ARG A 84 8.66 7.52 26.87
N ASP A 85 8.52 7.55 28.19
CA ASP A 85 7.49 6.78 28.90
C ASP A 85 6.08 7.15 28.43
N GLN A 86 5.81 8.46 28.32
CA GLN A 86 4.53 8.98 27.85
C GLN A 86 4.29 8.62 26.39
N ALA A 87 5.32 8.70 25.54
CA ALA A 87 5.22 8.28 24.15
C ALA A 87 4.90 6.78 24.02
N LEU A 88 5.50 5.91 24.85
CA LEU A 88 5.18 4.47 24.87
C LEU A 88 3.75 4.20 25.35
N ARG A 89 3.30 4.91 26.40
CA ARG A 89 1.91 4.82 26.88
C ARG A 89 0.91 5.25 25.81
N GLU A 90 1.23 6.31 25.07
CA GLU A 90 0.38 6.77 23.99
C GLU A 90 0.34 5.76 22.83
N ALA A 91 1.49 5.18 22.46
CA ALA A 91 1.55 4.10 21.47
C ALA A 91 0.70 2.89 21.88
N ALA A 92 0.78 2.45 23.14
CA ALA A 92 -0.07 1.40 23.69
C ALA A 92 -1.56 1.78 23.63
N GLY A 93 -1.91 3.01 24.02
CA GLY A 93 -3.28 3.53 23.95
C GLY A 93 -3.84 3.55 22.53
N LEU A 94 -3.03 3.93 21.54
CA LEU A 94 -3.39 3.87 20.12
C LEU A 94 -3.63 2.43 19.66
N TRP A 95 -2.77 1.50 20.04
CA TRP A 95 -2.93 0.09 19.68
C TRP A 95 -4.24 -0.47 20.27
N ILE A 96 -4.50 -0.24 21.56
CA ILE A 96 -5.74 -0.68 22.23
C ILE A 96 -6.97 -0.10 21.54
N THR A 97 -6.94 1.21 21.25
CA THR A 97 -8.10 1.94 20.74
C THR A 97 -8.40 1.59 19.28
N CYS A 98 -7.36 1.53 18.45
CA CYS A 98 -7.52 1.46 17.00
C CYS A 98 -7.27 0.07 16.40
N VAL A 99 -6.48 -0.80 17.05
CA VAL A 99 -6.00 -2.06 16.48
C VAL A 99 -6.63 -3.27 17.17
N ALA A 100 -6.73 -3.27 18.51
CA ALA A 100 -7.27 -4.41 19.26
C ALA A 100 -8.73 -4.73 18.88
N GLY A 101 -9.56 -3.69 18.69
CA GLY A 101 -10.96 -3.82 18.28
C GLY A 101 -11.13 -4.56 16.94
N PRO A 102 -10.48 -4.12 15.85
CA PRO A 102 -10.47 -4.84 14.57
C PRO A 102 -10.02 -6.30 14.68
N ILE A 103 -8.92 -6.58 15.38
CA ILE A 103 -8.42 -7.95 15.55
C ILE A 103 -9.46 -8.80 16.30
N LYS A 104 -9.97 -8.30 17.43
CA LYS A 104 -10.96 -9.03 18.23
C LYS A 104 -12.26 -9.26 17.46
N SER A 105 -12.71 -8.24 16.71
CA SER A 105 -13.92 -8.32 15.88
C SER A 105 -13.77 -9.38 14.79
N PHE A 106 -12.59 -9.42 14.17
CA PHE A 106 -12.24 -10.42 13.17
C PHE A 106 -12.25 -11.84 13.74
N LEU A 107 -11.63 -12.04 14.91
CA LEU A 107 -11.60 -13.31 15.61
C LEU A 107 -13.00 -13.77 16.03
N ASP A 108 -13.84 -12.86 16.51
CA ASP A 108 -15.21 -13.18 16.95
C ASP A 108 -16.22 -13.23 15.80
N ASN A 109 -15.81 -12.79 14.60
CA ASN A 109 -16.67 -12.61 13.43
C ASN A 109 -17.92 -11.76 13.75
N LYS A 110 -17.73 -10.68 14.51
CA LYS A 110 -18.76 -9.68 14.81
C LYS A 110 -18.10 -8.36 15.22
N PRO A 111 -18.75 -7.21 15.01
CA PRO A 111 -18.25 -5.94 15.52
C PRO A 111 -18.11 -5.97 17.05
N VAL A 112 -16.97 -5.50 17.57
CA VAL A 112 -16.75 -5.19 19.00
C VAL A 112 -16.13 -3.82 19.18
N CYS A 113 -16.34 -3.21 20.34
CA CYS A 113 -15.91 -1.85 20.67
C CYS A 113 -16.46 -0.84 19.65
N MET A 114 -15.61 0.08 19.16
CA MET A 114 -15.95 1.05 18.11
C MET A 114 -15.63 0.54 16.69
N THR A 115 -15.50 -0.78 16.52
CA THR A 115 -15.22 -1.39 15.23
C THR A 115 -16.51 -1.56 14.45
N CYS A 116 -16.47 -1.39 13.12
CA CYS A 116 -17.55 -1.84 12.24
C CYS A 116 -17.09 -2.96 11.29
N GLN A 117 -18.02 -3.79 10.83
CA GLN A 117 -17.81 -4.65 9.67
C GLN A 117 -18.13 -3.87 8.40
N ALA A 118 -17.18 -3.80 7.46
CA ALA A 118 -17.32 -3.07 6.20
C ALA A 118 -18.11 -3.85 5.14
N GLY A 119 -18.71 -3.13 4.19
CA GLY A 119 -19.33 -3.68 2.99
C GLY A 119 -20.58 -4.53 3.23
N VAL A 120 -21.29 -4.31 4.34
CA VAL A 120 -22.49 -5.07 4.69
C VAL A 120 -23.71 -4.42 4.05
N GLN A 121 -24.28 -5.10 3.05
CA GLN A 121 -25.49 -4.64 2.38
C GLN A 121 -26.62 -4.41 3.39
N ASP A 122 -27.27 -3.25 3.33
CA ASP A 122 -28.30 -2.82 4.27
C ASP A 122 -27.83 -2.81 5.75
N GLY A 123 -26.52 -2.67 5.97
CA GLY A 123 -25.88 -2.64 7.28
C GLY A 123 -26.40 -1.51 8.17
N ASP A 124 -26.59 -1.83 9.46
CA ASP A 124 -26.96 -0.88 10.50
C ASP A 124 -25.74 -0.47 11.34
N PHE A 125 -25.32 0.78 11.16
CA PHE A 125 -24.21 1.39 11.89
C PHE A 125 -24.37 1.32 13.41
N SER A 126 -25.60 1.40 13.92
CA SER A 126 -25.84 1.34 15.37
C SER A 126 -25.49 -0.03 15.97
N HIS A 127 -25.39 -1.05 15.12
CA HIS A 127 -24.96 -2.40 15.47
C HIS A 127 -23.54 -2.73 14.96
N GLY A 128 -22.82 -1.73 14.44
CA GLY A 128 -21.47 -1.89 13.91
C GLY A 128 -21.39 -2.52 12.52
N TYR A 129 -22.46 -2.47 11.71
CA TYR A 129 -22.44 -2.96 10.33
C TYR A 129 -22.50 -1.78 9.36
N ALA A 130 -21.42 -1.56 8.61
CA ALA A 130 -21.27 -0.43 7.70
C ALA A 130 -21.60 -0.83 6.26
N PRO A 131 -22.46 -0.09 5.54
CA PRO A 131 -22.66 -0.27 4.10
C PRO A 131 -21.42 0.07 3.27
N GLY A 132 -20.64 1.07 3.67
CA GLY A 132 -19.37 1.42 3.01
C GLY A 132 -18.33 0.31 3.13
N ASP A 133 -17.61 0.04 2.04
CA ASP A 133 -16.55 -0.98 1.99
C ASP A 133 -15.16 -0.43 2.36
N TYR A 134 -15.03 0.88 2.57
CA TYR A 134 -13.77 1.56 2.87
C TYR A 134 -12.66 1.36 1.83
N GLY A 135 -12.99 0.93 0.60
CA GLY A 135 -12.03 0.53 -0.42
C GLY A 135 -11.58 -0.93 -0.35
N LEU A 136 -12.32 -1.79 0.35
CA LEU A 136 -12.11 -3.25 0.46
C LEU A 136 -13.32 -4.02 -0.09
N PRO A 137 -13.71 -3.81 -1.36
CA PRO A 137 -14.93 -4.40 -1.93
C PRO A 137 -14.90 -5.92 -1.89
N GLY A 138 -15.99 -6.53 -1.38
CA GLY A 138 -16.18 -7.98 -1.38
C GLY A 138 -15.29 -8.77 -0.40
N LEU A 139 -14.51 -8.09 0.44
CA LEU A 139 -13.69 -8.72 1.47
C LEU A 139 -14.39 -8.64 2.83
N ARG A 140 -14.18 -9.66 3.67
CA ARG A 140 -14.58 -9.56 5.08
C ARG A 140 -13.55 -8.69 5.78
N ALA A 141 -13.96 -7.47 6.15
CA ALA A 141 -13.11 -6.49 6.80
C ALA A 141 -13.77 -5.90 8.04
N PHE A 142 -12.97 -5.74 9.10
CA PHE A 142 -13.34 -5.08 10.34
C PHE A 142 -12.49 -3.82 10.52
N VAL A 143 -13.15 -2.67 10.61
CA VAL A 143 -12.53 -1.35 10.55
C VAL A 143 -12.66 -0.67 11.90
N GLY A 144 -11.54 -0.25 12.47
CA GLY A 144 -11.48 0.42 13.77
C GLY A 144 -11.96 1.88 13.70
N PRO A 145 -12.00 2.58 14.84
CA PRO A 145 -12.29 4.01 14.87
C PRO A 145 -11.22 4.81 14.12
N SER A 146 -11.60 5.97 13.61
CA SER A 146 -10.65 6.98 13.14
C SER A 146 -10.14 7.80 14.33
N LEU A 147 -8.82 7.98 14.43
CA LEU A 147 -8.20 8.83 15.43
C LEU A 147 -7.55 10.02 14.75
N SER A 148 -7.94 11.24 15.15
CA SER A 148 -7.39 12.47 14.60
C SER A 148 -6.46 13.17 15.57
N ARG A 149 -5.46 13.87 15.03
CA ARG A 149 -4.72 14.90 15.75
C ARG A 149 -4.60 16.17 14.92
N GLY A 150 -4.71 17.31 15.57
CA GLY A 150 -4.66 18.62 14.92
C GLY A 150 -5.90 18.95 14.07
N ILE A 151 -6.97 18.16 14.16
CA ILE A 151 -8.23 18.39 13.44
C ILE A 151 -9.36 18.54 14.45
N GLU A 152 -9.68 19.78 14.78
CA GLU A 152 -10.73 20.14 15.76
C GLU A 152 -12.11 20.34 15.11
N ASP A 153 -12.17 20.49 13.79
CA ASP A 153 -13.41 20.74 13.06
C ASP A 153 -14.23 19.45 12.86
N GLU A 154 -15.32 19.32 13.63
CA GLU A 154 -16.27 18.19 13.55
C GLU A 154 -16.88 18.01 12.15
N SER A 155 -16.98 19.09 11.35
CA SER A 155 -17.52 18.98 9.98
C SER A 155 -16.58 18.20 9.05
N ILE A 156 -15.27 18.24 9.33
CA ILE A 156 -14.26 17.46 8.59
C ILE A 156 -14.41 15.98 8.95
N HIS A 157 -14.58 15.67 10.24
CA HIS A 157 -14.82 14.30 10.71
C HIS A 157 -16.01 13.64 10.04
N GLY A 158 -17.14 14.37 9.93
CA GLY A 158 -18.33 13.87 9.24
C GLY A 158 -18.17 13.69 7.72
N LYS A 159 -17.12 14.25 7.10
CA LYS A 159 -16.79 14.07 5.67
C LYS A 159 -15.77 12.97 5.43
N LEU A 160 -15.01 12.59 6.44
CA LEU A 160 -14.06 11.48 6.41
C LEU A 160 -14.76 10.21 6.93
N ASP A 161 -15.90 9.90 6.33
CA ASP A 161 -16.79 8.81 6.75
C ASP A 161 -16.42 7.47 6.09
N ASP A 162 -17.34 6.50 6.18
CA ASP A 162 -17.26 5.16 5.60
C ASP A 162 -17.41 5.12 4.09
N SER A 163 -17.91 6.19 3.48
CA SER A 163 -18.01 6.34 2.03
C SER A 163 -16.64 6.56 1.39
N LYS A 164 -15.60 6.85 2.19
CA LYS A 164 -14.26 7.15 1.67
C LYS A 164 -13.45 5.90 1.42
N PRO A 165 -12.62 5.88 0.36
CA PRO A 165 -11.77 4.75 0.02
C PRO A 165 -10.51 4.73 0.89
N TRP A 166 -10.65 4.58 2.21
CA TRP A 166 -9.56 4.60 3.19
C TRP A 166 -8.45 3.61 2.83
N PHE A 167 -8.83 2.38 2.46
CA PHE A 167 -7.92 1.27 2.24
C PHE A 167 -7.87 0.82 0.77
N ARG A 168 -8.32 1.67 -0.16
CA ARG A 168 -8.21 1.40 -1.59
C ARG A 168 -6.77 1.04 -1.97
N TYR A 169 -6.60 -0.05 -2.73
CA TYR A 169 -5.34 -0.68 -3.12
C TYR A 169 -4.66 -1.56 -2.07
N ALA A 170 -5.26 -1.71 -0.88
CA ALA A 170 -4.71 -2.59 0.15
C ALA A 170 -4.74 -4.04 -0.30
N ALA A 171 -5.90 -4.51 -0.79
CA ALA A 171 -6.04 -5.86 -1.29
C ALA A 171 -5.04 -6.15 -2.41
N GLU A 172 -4.93 -5.29 -3.41
CA GLU A 172 -4.03 -5.42 -4.56
C GLU A 172 -2.55 -5.52 -4.14
N SER A 173 -2.14 -4.81 -3.10
CA SER A 173 -0.74 -4.78 -2.64
C SER A 173 -0.38 -5.89 -1.64
N ALA A 174 -1.38 -6.51 -1.04
CA ALA A 174 -1.22 -7.48 0.04
C ALA A 174 -0.38 -8.70 -0.38
N ALA A 175 0.39 -9.20 0.58
CA ALA A 175 1.17 -10.43 0.46
C ALA A 175 0.30 -11.65 0.11
N PRO A 176 0.90 -12.77 -0.33
CA PRO A 176 0.20 -14.03 -0.56
C PRO A 176 -0.18 -14.75 0.74
N ARG A 177 -0.86 -14.04 1.64
CA ARG A 177 -1.32 -14.48 2.96
C ARG A 177 -2.82 -14.26 3.05
N ARG A 178 -3.45 -14.87 4.06
CA ARG A 178 -4.92 -14.86 4.16
C ARG A 178 -5.45 -13.61 4.84
N VAL A 179 -4.77 -13.16 5.90
CA VAL A 179 -5.23 -12.11 6.80
C VAL A 179 -4.19 -11.00 6.84
N HIS A 180 -4.66 -9.76 6.78
CA HIS A 180 -3.82 -8.58 6.75
C HIS A 180 -4.36 -7.51 7.68
N LEU A 181 -3.45 -6.76 8.30
CA LEU A 181 -3.73 -5.50 8.97
C LEU A 181 -3.30 -4.37 8.05
N VAL A 182 -4.21 -3.41 7.83
CA VAL A 182 -3.93 -2.22 7.04
C VAL A 182 -4.11 -0.98 7.89
N LYS A 183 -3.21 -0.01 7.72
CA LYS A 183 -3.27 1.33 8.30
C LYS A 183 -3.40 2.35 7.19
N ALA A 184 -4.32 3.28 7.34
CA ALA A 184 -4.44 4.46 6.49
C ALA A 184 -4.25 5.71 7.35
N THR A 185 -3.29 6.55 6.99
CA THR A 185 -3.08 7.87 7.60
C THR A 185 -3.37 8.94 6.55
N ILE A 186 -4.38 9.77 6.79
CA ILE A 186 -4.70 10.92 5.93
C ILE A 186 -4.08 12.16 6.55
N LEU A 187 -3.13 12.76 5.86
CA LEU A 187 -2.42 13.98 6.23
C LEU A 187 -3.07 15.18 5.53
N SER A 188 -3.35 16.23 6.29
CA SER A 188 -3.78 17.52 5.74
C SER A 188 -2.60 18.46 5.60
N HIS A 189 -2.44 19.04 4.40
CA HIS A 189 -1.41 20.02 4.07
C HIS A 189 -2.02 21.35 3.60
N GLY A 190 -3.11 21.78 4.24
CA GLY A 190 -3.81 23.03 3.93
C GLY A 190 -4.19 23.16 2.45
N LYS A 191 -3.52 24.08 1.74
CA LYS A 191 -3.78 24.36 0.31
C LYS A 191 -3.34 23.25 -0.64
N GLU A 192 -2.40 22.40 -0.22
CA GLU A 192 -1.94 21.26 -1.01
C GLU A 192 -2.93 20.09 -0.96
N GLY A 193 -3.93 20.18 -0.08
CA GLY A 193 -5.00 19.20 0.03
C GLY A 193 -4.65 18.07 0.98
N TRP A 194 -5.19 16.89 0.68
CA TRP A 194 -5.05 15.70 1.51
C TRP A 194 -4.17 14.67 0.84
N LYS A 195 -3.24 14.11 1.61
CA LYS A 195 -2.38 13.00 1.21
C LYS A 195 -2.77 11.79 2.04
N ARG A 196 -2.91 10.63 1.42
CA ARG A 196 -3.05 9.36 2.13
C ARG A 196 -1.73 8.61 2.13
N GLU A 197 -1.38 8.08 3.28
CA GLU A 197 -0.39 7.04 3.50
C GLU A 197 -1.12 5.73 3.79
N LEU A 198 -0.84 4.71 2.99
CA LEU A 198 -1.37 3.36 3.13
C LEU A 198 -0.22 2.43 3.50
N GLU A 199 -0.40 1.71 4.60
CA GLU A 199 0.55 0.74 5.14
C GLU A 199 -0.15 -0.60 5.33
N ILE A 200 0.51 -1.70 4.98
CA ILE A 200 -0.04 -3.05 5.11
C ILE A 200 0.98 -3.91 5.84
N ASP A 201 0.52 -4.55 6.92
CA ASP A 201 1.33 -5.34 7.84
C ASP A 201 2.63 -4.58 8.17
N GLY A 202 2.44 -3.44 8.83
CA GLY A 202 3.48 -2.46 9.10
C GLY A 202 3.99 -1.83 7.81
N HIS A 203 5.29 -2.02 7.55
CA HIS A 203 5.95 -1.45 6.38
C HIS A 203 6.24 -2.48 5.29
N GLU A 204 5.58 -3.65 5.30
CA GLU A 204 5.67 -4.59 4.16
C GLU A 204 5.24 -3.88 2.86
N VAL A 205 4.22 -3.03 2.95
CA VAL A 205 3.81 -2.11 1.89
C VAL A 205 3.71 -0.71 2.46
N SER A 206 4.26 0.28 1.77
CA SER A 206 3.99 1.71 2.01
C SER A 206 3.66 2.42 0.70
N HIS A 207 2.51 3.10 0.66
CA HIS A 207 2.05 3.82 -0.53
C HIS A 207 1.51 5.22 -0.18
N HIS A 208 1.96 6.19 -0.96
CA HIS A 208 1.54 7.58 -0.88
C HIS A 208 0.56 7.93 -2.02
N ASP A 209 -0.64 8.39 -1.66
CA ASP A 209 -1.66 8.86 -2.58
C ASP A 209 -1.94 10.36 -2.34
N ASN A 210 -1.33 11.20 -3.17
CA ASN A 210 -1.47 12.65 -3.10
C ASN A 210 -2.82 13.16 -3.63
N ASN A 211 -3.66 12.29 -4.21
CA ASN A 211 -4.94 12.67 -4.81
C ASN A 211 -6.12 11.98 -4.10
N TRP A 212 -5.95 11.65 -2.82
CA TRP A 212 -6.98 10.94 -2.07
C TRP A 212 -8.27 11.78 -1.95
N PRO A 213 -9.45 11.22 -2.28
CA PRO A 213 -10.67 12.01 -2.50
C PRO A 213 -11.39 12.38 -1.20
N ALA A 214 -10.75 13.20 -0.36
CA ALA A 214 -11.31 13.68 0.90
C ALA A 214 -12.64 14.43 0.71
N GLY A 215 -12.79 15.20 -0.38
CA GLY A 215 -14.02 15.93 -0.70
C GLY A 215 -14.34 17.09 0.26
N VAL A 216 -13.35 17.54 1.04
CA VAL A 216 -13.41 18.68 1.96
C VAL A 216 -12.04 19.35 1.97
N GLN A 217 -11.99 20.67 2.21
CA GLN A 217 -10.71 21.36 2.41
C GLN A 217 -10.15 21.00 3.79
N GLY A 218 -8.87 20.65 3.84
CA GLY A 218 -8.20 20.30 5.09
C GLY A 218 -7.67 21.50 5.88
N PRO A 219 -7.43 21.34 7.19
CA PRO A 219 -6.74 22.35 8.00
C PRO A 219 -5.28 22.54 7.56
N GLU A 220 -4.60 23.58 8.08
CA GLU A 220 -3.18 23.83 7.78
C GLU A 220 -2.28 22.64 8.12
N PHE A 221 -2.58 21.97 9.24
CA PHE A 221 -1.90 20.77 9.68
C PHE A 221 -2.89 19.88 10.43
N GLY A 222 -2.72 18.57 10.29
CA GLY A 222 -3.46 17.57 11.04
C GLY A 222 -3.43 16.23 10.32
N TYR A 223 -3.75 15.17 11.04
CA TYR A 223 -3.85 13.84 10.45
C TYR A 223 -4.97 13.02 11.06
N VAL A 224 -5.44 12.04 10.31
CA VAL A 224 -6.40 11.03 10.76
C VAL A 224 -5.86 9.66 10.42
N THR A 225 -5.74 8.80 11.41
CA THR A 225 -5.30 7.41 11.22
C THR A 225 -6.45 6.45 11.48
N ARG A 226 -6.53 5.39 10.68
CA ARG A 226 -7.51 4.31 10.80
C ARG A 226 -6.86 2.97 10.47
N PHE A 227 -7.30 1.92 11.17
CA PHE A 227 -6.84 0.55 10.94
C PHE A 227 -8.00 -0.35 10.51
N ALA A 228 -7.70 -1.38 9.74
CA ALA A 228 -8.62 -2.46 9.45
C ALA A 228 -7.92 -3.81 9.38
N VAL A 229 -8.61 -4.86 9.81
CA VAL A 229 -8.21 -6.25 9.53
C VAL A 229 -9.11 -6.77 8.43
N PHE A 230 -8.54 -7.29 7.35
CA PHE A 230 -9.29 -7.92 6.28
C PHE A 230 -8.78 -9.32 5.97
N GLU A 231 -9.66 -10.16 5.43
CA GLU A 231 -9.26 -11.48 4.90
C GLU A 231 -9.68 -11.69 3.46
N PHE A 232 -8.85 -12.45 2.76
CA PHE A 232 -9.29 -13.18 1.59
C PHE A 232 -10.09 -14.42 2.03
N PRO A 233 -11.23 -14.72 1.38
CA PRO A 233 -12.03 -15.89 1.73
C PRO A 233 -11.19 -17.17 1.69
N ARG A 234 -11.34 -18.06 2.68
CA ARG A 234 -10.56 -19.31 2.79
C ARG A 234 -10.59 -20.18 1.52
N ASN A 235 -11.69 -20.14 0.78
CA ASN A 235 -11.88 -20.91 -0.45
C ASN A 235 -11.60 -20.09 -1.72
N SER A 236 -11.00 -18.90 -1.59
CA SER A 236 -10.63 -18.05 -2.72
C SER A 236 -9.35 -18.56 -3.38
N ALA A 237 -9.31 -18.52 -4.72
CA ALA A 237 -8.10 -18.75 -5.49
C ALA A 237 -7.09 -17.59 -5.38
N GLU A 238 -7.48 -16.48 -4.75
CA GLU A 238 -6.70 -15.24 -4.68
C GLU A 238 -5.33 -15.43 -4.02
N ILE A 239 -5.25 -16.22 -2.95
CA ILE A 239 -3.97 -16.48 -2.26
C ILE A 239 -3.00 -17.21 -3.21
N GLU A 240 -3.47 -18.24 -3.92
CA GLU A 240 -2.65 -18.98 -4.88
C GLU A 240 -2.30 -18.13 -6.10
N HIS A 241 -3.23 -17.31 -6.59
CA HIS A 241 -2.96 -16.35 -7.66
C HIS A 241 -1.86 -15.35 -7.27
N ARG A 242 -1.90 -14.84 -6.02
CA ARG A 242 -0.86 -13.95 -5.48
C ARG A 242 0.48 -14.63 -5.31
N LYS A 243 0.50 -15.88 -4.87
CA LYS A 243 1.74 -16.68 -4.81
C LYS A 243 2.35 -16.79 -6.20
N GLU A 244 1.53 -17.11 -7.21
CA GLU A 244 2.01 -17.21 -8.59
C GLU A 244 2.47 -15.85 -9.13
N LEU A 245 1.75 -14.77 -8.84
CA LEU A 245 2.17 -13.41 -9.19
C LEU A 245 3.52 -13.05 -8.59
N GLU A 246 3.69 -13.20 -7.27
CA GLU A 246 4.95 -12.89 -6.60
C GLU A 246 6.09 -13.77 -7.09
N ARG A 247 5.85 -15.07 -7.29
CA ARG A 247 6.81 -15.99 -7.92
C ARG A 247 7.22 -15.51 -9.30
N THR A 248 6.27 -15.04 -10.10
CA THR A 248 6.51 -14.52 -11.45
C THR A 248 7.34 -13.24 -11.41
N ILE A 249 7.02 -12.30 -10.50
CA ILE A 249 7.78 -11.05 -10.32
C ILE A 249 9.22 -11.35 -9.90
N HIS A 250 9.42 -12.21 -8.89
CA HIS A 250 10.75 -12.60 -8.42
C HIS A 250 11.57 -13.24 -9.53
N TYR A 251 11.02 -14.25 -10.18
CA TYR A 251 11.71 -14.96 -11.25
C TYR A 251 12.09 -13.99 -12.38
N PHE A 252 11.15 -13.16 -12.82
CA PHE A 252 11.39 -12.17 -13.85
C PHE A 252 12.53 -11.21 -13.46
N ALA A 253 12.49 -10.64 -12.25
CA ALA A 253 13.48 -9.68 -11.80
C ALA A 253 14.88 -10.28 -11.62
N GLU A 254 14.97 -11.50 -11.05
CA GLU A 254 16.23 -12.18 -10.75
C GLU A 254 16.97 -12.66 -12.01
N HIS A 255 16.20 -12.95 -13.06
CA HIS A 255 16.69 -13.51 -14.32
C HIS A 255 16.68 -12.54 -15.50
N PHE A 256 16.23 -11.28 -15.30
CA PHE A 256 16.11 -10.28 -16.37
C PHE A 256 17.35 -10.16 -17.27
N THR A 257 18.54 -10.19 -16.67
CA THR A 257 19.82 -10.03 -17.38
C THR A 257 20.51 -11.34 -17.79
N ASP A 258 19.90 -12.48 -17.50
CA ASP A 258 20.49 -13.80 -17.78
C ASP A 258 20.21 -14.28 -19.23
N TYR A 259 19.37 -13.55 -19.97
CA TYR A 259 18.92 -13.88 -21.32
C TYR A 259 19.35 -12.82 -22.35
N GLU A 260 19.39 -13.21 -23.63
CA GLU A 260 19.79 -12.31 -24.73
C GLU A 260 18.83 -11.13 -24.89
N ASP A 261 17.53 -11.41 -24.79
CA ASP A 261 16.47 -10.42 -24.81
C ASP A 261 15.29 -10.85 -23.91
N ILE A 262 14.33 -9.94 -23.80
CA ILE A 262 13.13 -10.11 -22.98
C ILE A 262 12.22 -11.24 -23.49
N ASP A 263 12.10 -11.40 -24.81
CA ASP A 263 11.25 -12.40 -25.43
C ASP A 263 11.76 -13.81 -25.08
N ALA A 264 13.08 -14.00 -25.09
CA ALA A 264 13.74 -15.24 -24.69
C ALA A 264 13.50 -15.59 -23.22
N LEU A 265 13.54 -14.60 -22.31
CA LEU A 265 13.18 -14.79 -20.90
C LEU A 265 11.72 -15.20 -20.77
N MET A 266 10.80 -14.45 -21.37
CA MET A 266 9.36 -14.70 -21.29
C MET A 266 8.98 -16.07 -21.86
N GLU A 267 9.53 -16.45 -23.02
CA GLU A 267 9.35 -17.79 -23.59
C GLU A 267 9.85 -18.88 -22.65
N THR A 268 10.98 -18.65 -22.00
CA THR A 268 11.58 -19.62 -21.08
C THR A 268 10.74 -19.77 -19.81
N MET A 269 10.22 -18.69 -19.25
CA MET A 269 9.25 -18.73 -18.14
C MET A 269 8.01 -19.54 -18.52
N VAL A 270 7.42 -19.28 -19.69
CA VAL A 270 6.25 -20.04 -20.15
C VAL A 270 6.58 -21.53 -20.33
N LYS A 271 7.75 -21.87 -20.88
CA LYS A 271 8.23 -23.28 -20.99
C LYS A 271 8.44 -23.94 -19.61
N GLN A 272 8.74 -23.16 -18.57
CA GLN A 272 8.86 -23.62 -17.18
C GLN A 272 7.52 -23.69 -16.45
N GLY A 273 6.40 -23.37 -17.11
CA GLY A 273 5.06 -23.52 -16.57
C GLY A 273 4.52 -22.29 -15.85
N PHE A 274 5.12 -21.11 -16.04
CA PHE A 274 4.50 -19.85 -15.65
C PHE A 274 3.34 -19.49 -16.59
N ASP A 275 2.31 -18.81 -16.07
CA ASP A 275 1.19 -18.36 -16.89
C ASP A 275 1.61 -17.26 -17.88
N ALA A 276 1.29 -17.44 -19.15
CA ALA A 276 1.78 -16.55 -20.21
C ALA A 276 1.17 -15.14 -20.18
N ASP A 277 -0.08 -15.00 -19.73
CA ASP A 277 -0.71 -13.69 -19.62
C ASP A 277 -0.16 -12.94 -18.40
N LEU A 278 0.08 -13.64 -17.29
CA LEU A 278 0.73 -13.11 -16.09
C LEU A 278 2.19 -12.70 -16.33
N VAL A 279 2.99 -13.49 -17.05
CA VAL A 279 4.37 -13.15 -17.41
C VAL A 279 4.43 -11.84 -18.18
N HIS A 280 3.54 -11.66 -19.17
CA HIS A 280 3.46 -10.42 -19.94
C HIS A 280 2.95 -9.25 -19.08
N GLU A 281 2.02 -9.49 -18.16
CA GLU A 281 1.55 -8.44 -17.25
C GLU A 281 2.66 -7.99 -16.28
N VAL A 282 3.46 -8.93 -15.76
CA VAL A 282 4.65 -8.64 -14.92
C VAL A 282 5.70 -7.87 -15.70
N GLU A 283 6.03 -8.30 -16.93
CA GLU A 283 6.99 -7.58 -17.78
C GLU A 283 6.60 -6.10 -17.93
N SER A 284 5.33 -5.83 -18.25
CA SER A 284 4.92 -4.47 -18.56
C SER A 284 4.69 -3.61 -17.32
N LEU A 285 4.15 -4.18 -16.23
CA LEU A 285 3.75 -3.42 -15.04
C LEU A 285 4.82 -3.37 -13.95
N SER A 286 5.52 -4.48 -13.72
CA SER A 286 6.55 -4.51 -12.67
C SER A 286 7.75 -3.66 -13.03
N THR A 287 8.12 -3.58 -14.31
CA THR A 287 9.20 -2.70 -14.79
C THR A 287 8.89 -1.21 -14.60
N ILE A 288 7.62 -0.80 -14.78
CA ILE A 288 7.16 0.56 -14.43
C ILE A 288 7.26 0.77 -12.92
N ALA A 289 6.81 -0.19 -12.11
CA ALA A 289 6.89 -0.09 -10.65
C ALA A 289 8.34 0.12 -10.18
N PHE A 290 9.25 -0.71 -10.69
CA PHE A 290 10.64 -0.65 -10.29
C PHE A 290 11.36 0.60 -10.82
N GLY A 291 11.12 0.99 -12.07
CA GLY A 291 11.67 2.24 -12.63
C GLY A 291 11.26 3.46 -11.79
N ARG A 292 9.99 3.54 -11.39
CA ARG A 292 9.50 4.61 -10.51
C ARG A 292 10.12 4.58 -9.12
N LEU A 293 10.35 3.40 -8.53
CA LEU A 293 11.09 3.27 -7.27
C LEU A 293 12.52 3.79 -7.41
N TYR A 294 13.22 3.40 -8.49
CA TYR A 294 14.59 3.81 -8.74
C TYR A 294 14.76 5.34 -8.88
N PHE A 295 13.78 6.01 -9.47
CA PHE A 295 13.79 7.46 -9.68
C PHE A 295 12.95 8.25 -8.67
N GLU A 296 12.45 7.65 -7.59
CA GLU A 296 11.50 8.28 -6.66
C GLU A 296 12.02 9.62 -6.08
N ASN A 297 13.31 9.66 -5.73
CA ASN A 297 13.97 10.83 -5.12
C ASN A 297 14.28 11.98 -6.12
N THR A 298 13.94 11.84 -7.39
CA THR A 298 14.22 12.87 -8.41
C THR A 298 13.15 13.97 -8.48
N GLY A 299 12.01 13.79 -7.78
CA GLY A 299 10.90 14.75 -7.80
C GLY A 299 10.03 14.72 -9.07
N ILE A 300 10.27 13.77 -9.98
CA ILE A 300 9.47 13.61 -11.21
C ILE A 300 8.01 13.36 -10.87
N THR A 301 7.11 14.06 -11.57
CA THR A 301 5.67 13.83 -11.45
C THR A 301 5.21 12.77 -12.47
N TYR A 302 4.90 11.57 -11.97
CA TYR A 302 4.36 10.47 -12.76
C TYR A 302 2.84 10.55 -12.89
N SER A 303 2.30 10.01 -13.99
CA SER A 303 0.87 9.73 -14.09
C SER A 303 0.47 8.61 -13.11
N PRO A 304 -0.59 8.77 -12.30
CA PRO A 304 -1.11 7.69 -11.44
C PRO A 304 -1.90 6.64 -12.23
N THR A 305 -2.17 6.90 -13.51
CA THR A 305 -2.93 6.04 -14.41
C THR A 305 -2.12 5.66 -15.64
N ILE A 306 -2.57 4.59 -16.31
CA ILE A 306 -2.09 4.13 -17.62
C ILE A 306 -3.21 4.13 -18.64
N VAL A 307 -2.84 3.93 -19.91
CA VAL A 307 -3.77 3.56 -20.98
C VAL A 307 -3.59 2.07 -21.26
N ARG A 308 -4.64 1.27 -21.09
CA ARG A 308 -4.60 -0.18 -21.31
C ARG A 308 -5.14 -0.54 -22.68
N ALA A 309 -4.32 -1.15 -23.52
CA ALA A 309 -4.72 -1.63 -24.84
C ALA A 309 -5.09 -3.12 -24.74
N ARG A 310 -6.38 -3.43 -24.90
CA ARG A 310 -6.94 -4.77 -24.66
C ARG A 310 -6.83 -5.65 -25.90
N ARG A 311 -6.75 -6.96 -25.69
CA ARG A 311 -6.70 -7.99 -26.74
C ARG A 311 -7.93 -7.95 -27.66
N ASP A 312 -9.09 -7.58 -27.12
CA ASP A 312 -10.35 -7.47 -27.86
C ASP A 312 -10.44 -6.21 -28.75
N GLY A 313 -9.42 -5.36 -28.71
CA GLY A 313 -9.32 -4.13 -29.50
C GLY A 313 -9.87 -2.89 -28.79
N THR A 314 -10.35 -3.02 -27.55
CA THR A 314 -10.75 -1.88 -26.73
C THR A 314 -9.53 -1.16 -26.13
N ILE A 315 -9.72 0.12 -25.82
CA ILE A 315 -8.71 0.97 -25.17
C ILE A 315 -9.36 1.57 -23.94
N GLU A 316 -8.78 1.30 -22.78
CA GLU A 316 -9.21 1.88 -21.51
C GLU A 316 -8.26 3.00 -21.13
N THR A 317 -8.80 4.19 -20.92
CA THR A 317 -8.04 5.32 -20.37
C THR A 317 -8.19 5.38 -18.86
N ASP A 318 -7.23 6.03 -18.22
CA ASP A 318 -7.30 6.36 -16.79
C ASP A 318 -7.37 5.13 -15.87
N VAL A 319 -6.80 4.00 -16.30
CA VAL A 319 -6.71 2.78 -15.49
C VAL A 319 -5.74 3.06 -14.33
N PRO A 320 -6.17 3.00 -13.06
CA PRO A 320 -5.31 3.32 -11.93
C PRO A 320 -4.23 2.26 -11.75
N LEU A 321 -2.97 2.69 -11.74
CA LEU A 321 -1.83 1.79 -11.77
C LEU A 321 -1.70 0.97 -10.47
N MET A 322 -1.97 1.58 -9.32
CA MET A 322 -2.07 0.87 -8.02
C MET A 322 -3.26 -0.11 -7.94
N GLY A 323 -4.24 0.01 -8.84
CA GLY A 323 -5.34 -0.96 -8.95
C GLY A 323 -4.96 -2.21 -9.73
N LEU A 324 -3.73 -2.31 -10.25
CA LEU A 324 -3.25 -3.46 -11.00
C LEU A 324 -2.34 -4.31 -10.10
N PRO A 325 -2.69 -5.57 -9.78
CA PRO A 325 -1.94 -6.40 -8.84
C PRO A 325 -0.45 -6.51 -9.16
N ALA A 326 -0.07 -6.71 -10.43
CA ALA A 326 1.34 -6.85 -10.80
C ALA A 326 2.18 -5.58 -10.60
N TYR A 327 1.59 -4.39 -10.79
CA TYR A 327 2.25 -3.14 -10.44
C TYR A 327 2.32 -2.97 -8.92
N SER A 328 1.17 -3.11 -8.25
CA SER A 328 1.04 -2.83 -6.82
C SER A 328 1.95 -3.73 -5.98
N ARG A 329 1.96 -5.05 -6.29
CA ARG A 329 2.81 -6.01 -5.60
C ARG A 329 4.29 -5.81 -5.94
N ALA A 330 4.64 -5.55 -7.21
CA ALA A 330 6.03 -5.26 -7.58
C ALA A 330 6.57 -4.02 -6.87
N ARG A 331 5.74 -2.98 -6.70
CA ARG A 331 6.10 -1.80 -5.93
C ARG A 331 6.34 -2.13 -4.46
N ALA A 332 5.50 -2.97 -3.85
CA ALA A 332 5.65 -3.41 -2.47
C ALA A 332 6.98 -4.16 -2.23
N ILE A 333 7.32 -5.12 -3.09
CA ILE A 333 8.50 -5.98 -2.87
C ILE A 333 9.78 -5.42 -3.51
N GLY A 334 9.68 -4.37 -4.34
CA GLY A 334 10.78 -3.86 -5.16
C GLY A 334 12.00 -3.40 -4.36
N VAL A 335 11.80 -2.80 -3.18
CA VAL A 335 12.93 -2.40 -2.29
C VAL A 335 13.70 -3.62 -1.81
N LYS A 336 13.01 -4.67 -1.36
CA LYS A 336 13.64 -5.93 -0.92
C LYS A 336 14.36 -6.64 -2.07
N ILE A 337 13.77 -6.62 -3.26
CA ILE A 337 14.42 -7.16 -4.47
C ILE A 337 15.71 -6.37 -4.77
N TRP A 338 15.67 -5.03 -4.71
CA TRP A 338 16.86 -4.21 -4.91
C TRP A 338 17.95 -4.51 -3.89
N GLU A 339 17.61 -4.62 -2.59
CA GLU A 339 18.59 -4.90 -1.53
C GLU A 339 19.28 -6.27 -1.69
N THR A 340 18.63 -7.22 -2.35
CA THR A 340 19.13 -8.59 -2.53
C THR A 340 19.81 -8.81 -3.89
N LEU A 341 19.45 -8.04 -4.92
CA LEU A 341 20.04 -8.16 -6.25
C LEU A 341 21.31 -7.29 -6.42
N PRO A 342 22.37 -7.82 -7.09
CA PRO A 342 23.50 -7.00 -7.50
C PRO A 342 23.05 -5.83 -8.38
N LYS A 343 23.71 -4.68 -8.24
CA LYS A 343 23.38 -3.46 -8.99
C LYS A 343 23.38 -3.69 -10.50
N GLU A 344 24.28 -4.54 -10.99
CA GLU A 344 24.43 -4.88 -12.41
C GLU A 344 23.24 -5.66 -12.96
N LYS A 345 22.50 -6.38 -12.11
CA LYS A 345 21.24 -7.04 -12.46
C LYS A 345 20.04 -6.11 -12.33
N TRP A 346 20.03 -5.29 -11.28
CA TRP A 346 18.93 -4.39 -10.98
C TRP A 346 18.82 -3.22 -11.96
N GLN A 347 19.92 -2.53 -12.25
CA GLN A 347 19.88 -1.29 -13.04
C GLN A 347 19.29 -1.50 -14.46
N PRO A 348 19.65 -2.54 -15.24
CA PRO A 348 19.02 -2.77 -16.54
C PRO A 348 17.49 -2.94 -16.44
N LEU A 349 17.01 -3.69 -15.44
CA LEU A 349 15.59 -3.91 -15.19
C LEU A 349 14.84 -2.58 -14.92
N MET A 350 15.45 -1.65 -14.17
CA MET A 350 14.83 -0.36 -13.82
C MET A 350 14.68 0.56 -15.02
N LEU A 351 15.58 0.41 -15.99
CA LEU A 351 15.66 1.24 -17.17
C LEU A 351 14.84 0.65 -18.33
N TYR A 352 14.38 -0.58 -18.19
CA TYR A 352 13.58 -1.30 -19.18
C TYR A 352 12.09 -0.91 -19.10
N ASN A 353 11.78 0.37 -19.32
CA ASN A 353 10.41 0.84 -19.55
C ASN A 353 10.43 2.24 -20.22
N ALA A 354 9.30 2.64 -20.81
CA ALA A 354 9.19 3.90 -21.55
C ALA A 354 9.43 5.15 -20.68
N GLU A 355 9.00 5.13 -19.41
CA GLU A 355 9.16 6.26 -18.48
C GLU A 355 10.64 6.45 -18.13
N SER A 356 11.34 5.39 -17.74
CA SER A 356 12.77 5.43 -17.46
C SER A 356 13.59 5.82 -18.69
N ASN A 357 13.24 5.35 -19.89
CA ASN A 357 13.90 5.79 -21.13
C ASN A 357 13.71 7.28 -21.38
N ALA A 358 12.53 7.85 -21.11
CA ALA A 358 12.33 9.30 -21.22
C ALA A 358 13.22 10.09 -20.25
N ILE A 359 13.42 9.57 -19.04
CA ILE A 359 14.30 10.17 -18.02
C ILE A 359 15.76 10.11 -18.45
N LEU A 360 16.23 8.96 -18.92
CA LEU A 360 17.60 8.79 -19.42
C LEU A 360 17.89 9.74 -20.59
N ASN A 361 16.98 9.83 -21.55
CA ASN A 361 17.12 10.75 -22.68
C ASN A 361 17.21 12.23 -22.24
N ALA A 362 16.47 12.61 -21.19
CA ALA A 362 16.57 13.94 -20.61
C ALA A 362 17.95 14.17 -19.96
N LEU A 363 18.44 13.21 -19.17
CA LEU A 363 19.75 13.25 -18.54
C LEU A 363 20.89 13.32 -19.58
N GLU A 364 20.83 12.50 -20.63
CA GLU A 364 21.79 12.52 -21.74
C GLU A 364 21.77 13.83 -22.52
N SER A 365 20.60 14.50 -22.56
CA SER A 365 20.44 15.84 -23.13
C SER A 365 20.93 16.97 -22.20
N GLY A 366 21.46 16.64 -21.03
CA GLY A 366 22.02 17.58 -20.06
C GLY A 366 21.04 18.10 -19.01
N ALA A 367 19.89 17.44 -18.79
CA ALA A 367 18.98 17.79 -17.71
C ALA A 367 19.67 17.63 -16.34
N ASN A 368 19.48 18.61 -15.46
CA ASN A 368 19.93 18.55 -14.07
C ASN A 368 18.79 18.12 -13.13
N ALA A 369 19.04 18.08 -11.83
CA ALA A 369 18.05 17.68 -10.83
C ALA A 369 16.80 18.59 -10.82
N ASP A 370 16.97 19.92 -10.98
CA ASP A 370 15.85 20.85 -11.02
C ASP A 370 14.98 20.60 -12.27
N ASP A 371 15.60 20.32 -13.42
CA ASP A 371 14.90 19.97 -14.65
C ASP A 371 14.07 18.69 -14.49
N LEU A 372 14.61 17.67 -13.81
CA LEU A 372 13.89 16.42 -13.53
C LEU A 372 12.72 16.64 -12.56
N SER A 373 12.90 17.46 -11.53
CA SER A 373 11.80 17.77 -10.59
C SER A 373 10.62 18.49 -11.26
N GLY A 374 10.89 19.26 -12.32
CA GLY A 374 9.87 19.90 -13.15
C GLY A 374 9.28 18.98 -14.24
N MET A 375 9.82 17.77 -14.41
CA MET A 375 9.38 16.83 -15.45
C MET A 375 8.04 16.19 -15.06
N ARG A 376 7.10 16.24 -16.01
CA ARG A 376 5.81 15.56 -15.89
C ARG A 376 5.69 14.51 -16.97
N LEU A 377 5.53 13.26 -16.56
CA LEU A 377 5.33 12.13 -17.45
C LEU A 377 3.84 11.89 -17.72
N PHE A 378 3.51 11.55 -18.96
CA PHE A 378 2.17 11.16 -19.38
C PHE A 378 1.92 9.68 -19.08
N PRO A 379 0.66 9.22 -19.04
CA PRO A 379 0.33 7.81 -18.89
C PRO A 379 1.07 6.93 -19.90
N SER A 380 1.69 5.84 -19.42
CA SER A 380 2.23 4.80 -20.28
C SER A 380 1.11 3.99 -20.95
N VAL A 381 1.35 3.52 -22.18
CA VAL A 381 0.48 2.54 -22.84
C VAL A 381 0.94 1.15 -22.42
N VAL A 382 0.05 0.35 -21.86
CA VAL A 382 0.32 -1.03 -21.45
C VAL A 382 -0.51 -1.99 -22.30
N PRO A 383 0.13 -2.82 -23.13
CA PRO A 383 -0.56 -3.83 -23.93
C PRO A 383 -0.97 -5.04 -23.10
N GLU A 384 -2.13 -5.61 -23.40
CA GLU A 384 -2.37 -7.03 -23.10
C GLU A 384 -1.64 -7.94 -24.08
N ARG A 385 -1.24 -9.12 -23.61
CA ARG A 385 -0.64 -10.15 -24.46
C ARG A 385 -1.52 -10.43 -25.68
N GLY A 386 -0.92 -10.37 -26.86
CA GLY A 386 -1.60 -10.66 -28.13
C GLY A 386 -2.50 -9.54 -28.65
N VAL A 387 -2.36 -8.32 -28.13
CA VAL A 387 -3.02 -7.13 -28.70
C VAL A 387 -2.57 -6.90 -30.16
N SER A 388 -3.50 -6.40 -30.99
CA SER A 388 -3.18 -6.08 -32.38
C SER A 388 -2.36 -4.78 -32.50
N GLN A 389 -1.49 -4.70 -33.52
CA GLN A 389 -0.76 -3.48 -33.82
C GLN A 389 -1.69 -2.27 -34.04
N ALA A 390 -2.83 -2.49 -34.71
CA ALA A 390 -3.80 -1.42 -34.96
C ALA A 390 -4.42 -0.85 -33.67
N THR A 391 -4.58 -1.68 -32.63
CA THR A 391 -5.03 -1.22 -31.30
C THR A 391 -3.93 -0.47 -30.57
N MET A 392 -2.70 -0.97 -30.65
CA MET A 392 -1.52 -0.28 -30.09
C MET A 392 -1.31 1.10 -30.70
N ASP A 393 -1.36 1.21 -32.02
CA ASP A 393 -1.19 2.49 -32.72
C ASP A 393 -2.24 3.51 -32.27
N LYS A 394 -3.50 3.09 -32.10
CA LYS A 394 -4.58 3.94 -31.58
C LYS A 394 -4.35 4.37 -30.13
N ALA A 395 -3.86 3.47 -29.27
CA ALA A 395 -3.57 3.78 -27.87
C ALA A 395 -2.40 4.78 -27.76
N VAL A 396 -1.35 4.59 -28.56
CA VAL A 396 -0.21 5.51 -28.65
C VAL A 396 -0.65 6.88 -29.20
N GLU A 397 -1.47 6.91 -30.25
CA GLU A 397 -2.02 8.15 -30.80
C GLU A 397 -2.84 8.92 -29.76
N MET A 398 -3.58 8.20 -28.91
CA MET A 398 -4.37 8.80 -27.84
C MET A 398 -3.48 9.51 -26.80
N VAL A 399 -2.44 8.84 -26.29
CA VAL A 399 -1.47 9.46 -25.36
C VAL A 399 -0.75 10.62 -26.04
N PHE A 400 -0.40 10.50 -27.31
CA PHE A 400 0.22 11.57 -28.07
C PHE A 400 -0.68 12.81 -28.16
N ASN A 401 -1.99 12.62 -28.39
CA ASN A 401 -2.96 13.72 -28.44
C ASN A 401 -3.19 14.36 -27.07
N MET A 402 -3.19 13.58 -25.98
CA MET A 402 -3.20 14.12 -24.61
C MET A 402 -2.03 15.09 -24.38
N SER A 403 -0.84 14.71 -24.83
CA SER A 403 0.36 15.56 -24.69
C SER A 403 0.26 16.89 -25.43
N LYS A 404 -0.48 16.94 -26.55
CA LYS A 404 -0.63 18.15 -27.37
C LYS A 404 -1.62 19.14 -26.74
N ALA A 405 -2.69 18.64 -26.13
CA ALA A 405 -3.73 19.45 -25.51
C ALA A 405 -3.24 20.22 -24.27
N VAL A 406 -2.23 19.71 -23.57
CA VAL A 406 -1.71 20.28 -22.31
C VAL A 406 -0.58 21.31 -22.54
N ARG A 407 -0.17 21.58 -23.80
CA ARG A 407 0.98 22.46 -24.07
C ARG A 407 0.68 23.95 -23.87
N PRO A 408 1.47 24.68 -23.05
CA PRO A 408 1.74 26.09 -23.31
C PRO A 408 2.56 26.21 -24.60
N ALA A 409 2.35 27.29 -25.35
CA ALA A 409 3.02 27.55 -26.63
C ALA A 409 4.53 27.81 -26.45
N SER A 410 5.35 26.77 -26.23
CA SER A 410 6.81 26.87 -26.31
C SER A 410 7.41 25.77 -27.19
N LYS A 411 8.40 26.17 -27.97
CA LYS A 411 8.97 25.44 -29.11
C LYS A 411 10.11 24.52 -28.67
N LYS A 412 9.82 23.32 -28.17
CA LYS A 412 10.68 22.15 -28.42
C LYS A 412 9.82 20.89 -28.59
N PRO A 413 9.98 20.14 -29.69
CA PRO A 413 9.26 18.91 -29.89
C PRO A 413 9.95 17.73 -29.19
N TRP A 414 9.18 16.97 -28.40
CA TRP A 414 9.62 15.76 -27.68
C TRP A 414 9.57 14.47 -28.54
N TRP A 415 9.05 14.53 -29.77
CA TRP A 415 8.79 13.35 -30.63
C TRP A 415 10.02 12.73 -31.31
N LYS A 416 11.22 12.87 -30.75
CA LYS A 416 12.43 12.21 -31.28
C LYS A 416 12.73 10.85 -30.65
N PHE A 417 11.83 10.31 -29.83
CA PHE A 417 12.05 9.07 -29.10
C PHE A 417 10.84 8.13 -29.24
N TRP A 418 10.86 7.37 -30.33
CA TRP A 418 10.25 6.05 -30.48
C TRP A 418 11.19 5.24 -31.39
#